data_AF-A0A920PV66-F1
#
_entry.id   AF-A0A920PV66-F1
#
_cell.length_a   1.000
_cell.length_b   1.000
_cell.length_c   1.000
_cell.angle_alpha   90.00
_cell.angle_beta   90.00
_cell.angle_gamma   90.00
#
_symmetry.space_group_name_H-M   'P 1'
#
loop_
_entity.id
_entity.type
_entity.pdbx_description
1 polymer ?
#
loop_
_entity_poly.entity_id
_entity_poly.type
_entity_poly.pdbx_seq_one_letter_code
_entity_poly.pdbx_strand_id
1 'polypeptide(L)'
;MMSTAVKIISDGVIKMDGGSMFGQVPKVAWENTVVTDRKNRMTLGLNCLLLQVGGQNVLVDTGIGSKEIDQDKDTLGLVPSRLLKGLKGVGLTPKDISAVVLSHLHFDHSGGCTRLDRAGNLVPTFPKAKYYVQDACWSEACNPNERCHGSHRSENFLPIEEGWSAGIAGW
;
A
#
# COMPACT_ATOMS: atom_id res chain seq x y z
N MET A 1 -14.58 28.55 4.68
CA MET A 1 -14.62 27.24 5.37
C MET A 1 -13.53 26.37 4.81
N MET A 2 -12.66 25.80 5.64
CA MET A 2 -11.76 24.73 5.20
C MET A 2 -12.61 23.47 5.02
N SER A 3 -12.85 23.07 3.77
CA SER A 3 -13.63 21.86 3.46
C SER A 3 -12.81 20.61 3.71
N THR A 4 -13.43 19.58 4.29
CA THR A 4 -12.86 18.24 4.33
C THR A 4 -13.34 17.46 3.10
N ALA A 5 -12.44 16.80 2.38
CA ALA A 5 -12.78 15.92 1.26
C ALA A 5 -12.09 14.57 1.41
N VAL A 6 -12.77 13.51 1.00
CA VAL A 6 -12.25 12.15 0.94
C VAL A 6 -12.39 11.64 -0.48
N LYS A 7 -11.31 11.12 -1.05
CA LYS A 7 -11.29 10.53 -2.39
C LYS A 7 -10.63 9.17 -2.35
N ILE A 8 -11.17 8.23 -3.12
CA ILE A 8 -10.51 6.95 -3.37
C ILE A 8 -9.59 7.13 -4.57
N ILE A 9 -8.31 6.82 -4.39
CA ILE A 9 -7.32 6.78 -5.46
C ILE A 9 -6.91 5.32 -5.66
N SER A 10 -7.33 4.73 -6.77
CA SER A 10 -7.00 3.34 -7.09
C SER A 10 -5.54 3.22 -7.51
N ASP A 11 -4.83 2.28 -6.89
CA ASP A 11 -3.52 1.83 -7.31
C ASP A 11 -3.58 0.72 -8.37
N GLY A 12 -4.74 0.10 -8.53
CA GLY A 12 -4.96 -0.97 -9.50
C GLY A 12 -5.62 -2.17 -8.84
N VAL A 13 -5.20 -3.36 -9.26
CA VAL A 13 -5.74 -4.62 -8.76
C VAL A 13 -4.63 -5.62 -8.50
N ILE A 14 -4.91 -6.54 -7.58
CA ILE A 14 -4.10 -7.72 -7.28
C ILE A 14 -5.00 -8.96 -7.37
N LYS A 15 -4.40 -10.12 -7.63
CA LYS A 15 -5.09 -11.41 -7.62
C LYS A 15 -4.59 -12.26 -6.47
N MET A 16 -5.50 -12.67 -5.60
CA MET A 16 -5.22 -13.50 -4.42
C MET A 16 -6.02 -14.78 -4.48
N ASP A 17 -5.48 -15.88 -3.95
CA ASP A 17 -6.24 -17.14 -3.82
C ASP A 17 -7.49 -16.92 -2.96
N GLY A 18 -8.65 -17.36 -3.43
CA GLY A 18 -9.91 -17.20 -2.72
C GLY A 18 -9.93 -17.95 -1.39
N GLY A 19 -9.34 -19.14 -1.33
CA GLY A 19 -9.24 -19.90 -0.07
C GLY A 19 -8.46 -19.12 0.99
N SER A 20 -7.34 -18.52 0.63
CA SER A 20 -6.56 -17.64 1.53
C SER A 20 -7.36 -16.42 2.00
N MET A 21 -8.18 -15.81 1.14
CA MET A 21 -8.98 -14.63 1.49
C MET A 21 -10.18 -14.95 2.39
N PHE A 22 -10.78 -16.13 2.24
CA PHE A 22 -11.93 -16.57 3.02
C PHE A 22 -11.54 -17.48 4.20
N GLY A 23 -10.26 -17.83 4.34
CA GLY A 23 -9.72 -18.62 5.45
C GLY A 23 -10.39 -19.99 5.56
N GLN A 24 -10.96 -20.27 6.75
CA GLN A 24 -11.61 -21.56 7.03
C GLN A 24 -12.99 -21.71 6.40
N VAL A 25 -13.54 -20.66 5.77
CA VAL A 25 -14.87 -20.72 5.17
C VAL A 25 -14.83 -21.63 3.94
N PRO A 26 -15.66 -22.70 3.89
CA PRO A 26 -15.65 -23.62 2.76
C PRO A 26 -15.96 -22.93 1.43
N LYS A 27 -15.29 -23.34 0.36
CA LYS A 27 -15.47 -22.76 -0.98
C LYS A 27 -16.92 -22.68 -1.44
N VAL A 28 -17.69 -23.73 -1.20
CA VAL A 28 -19.13 -23.79 -1.53
C VAL A 28 -19.97 -22.67 -0.90
N ALA A 29 -19.48 -22.05 0.18
CA ALA A 29 -20.17 -20.94 0.85
C ALA A 29 -19.82 -19.56 0.27
N TRP A 30 -18.70 -19.41 -0.44
CA TRP A 30 -18.26 -18.12 -0.99
C TRP A 30 -18.14 -18.08 -2.51
N GLU A 31 -18.11 -19.23 -3.21
CA GLU A 31 -17.90 -19.26 -4.66
C GLU A 31 -19.00 -18.58 -5.49
N ASN A 32 -20.18 -18.38 -4.89
CA ASN A 32 -21.30 -17.66 -5.53
C ASN A 32 -21.26 -16.14 -5.31
N THR A 33 -20.37 -15.63 -4.44
CA THR A 33 -20.27 -14.18 -4.16
C THR A 33 -19.11 -13.52 -4.90
N VAL A 34 -18.12 -14.31 -5.35
CA VAL A 34 -16.91 -13.80 -6.01
C VAL A 34 -16.52 -14.68 -7.18
N VAL A 35 -16.09 -14.04 -8.27
CA VAL A 35 -15.59 -14.75 -9.46
C VAL A 35 -14.10 -15.01 -9.31
N THR A 36 -13.69 -16.27 -9.46
CA THR A 36 -12.29 -16.68 -9.47
C THR A 36 -11.80 -17.09 -10.86
N ASP A 37 -10.51 -16.93 -11.12
CA ASP A 37 -9.87 -17.50 -12.30
C ASP A 37 -9.60 -19.01 -12.18
N ARG A 38 -9.01 -19.62 -13.22
CA ARG A 38 -8.69 -21.06 -13.24
C ARG A 38 -7.69 -21.50 -12.16
N LYS A 39 -6.96 -20.55 -11.55
CA LYS A 39 -6.04 -20.79 -10.43
C LYS A 39 -6.72 -20.50 -9.07
N ASN A 40 -8.05 -20.40 -9.03
CA ASN A 40 -8.83 -20.08 -7.82
C ASN A 40 -8.57 -18.66 -7.27
N ARG A 41 -8.03 -17.75 -8.08
CA ARG A 41 -7.72 -16.39 -7.61
C ARG A 41 -8.87 -15.42 -7.87
N MET A 42 -9.19 -14.61 -6.89
CA MET A 42 -10.11 -13.48 -7.01
C MET A 42 -9.36 -12.18 -7.25
N THR A 43 -10.00 -11.23 -7.94
CA THR A 43 -9.43 -9.89 -8.18
C THR A 43 -9.82 -8.97 -7.02
N LEU A 44 -8.83 -8.38 -6.35
CA LEU A 44 -9.00 -7.40 -5.29
C LEU A 44 -8.56 -6.02 -5.76
N GLY A 45 -9.31 -4.99 -5.41
CA GLY A 45 -8.94 -3.60 -5.70
C GLY A 45 -7.95 -3.06 -4.68
N LEU A 46 -6.83 -2.51 -5.15
CA LEU A 46 -5.88 -1.76 -4.33
C LEU A 46 -6.31 -0.29 -4.33
N ASN A 47 -6.85 0.16 -3.20
CA ASN A 47 -7.47 1.49 -3.08
C ASN A 47 -6.83 2.26 -1.92
N CYS A 48 -6.22 3.39 -2.24
CA CYS A 48 -5.70 4.33 -1.25
C CYS A 48 -6.74 5.42 -0.98
N LEU A 49 -6.78 5.97 0.24
CA LEU A 49 -7.65 7.10 0.58
C LEU A 49 -6.85 8.40 0.58
N LEU A 50 -7.28 9.38 -0.19
CA LEU A 50 -6.77 10.75 -0.12
C LEU A 50 -7.73 11.58 0.74
N LEU A 51 -7.23 12.02 1.89
CA LEU A 51 -7.91 12.93 2.80
C LEU A 51 -7.36 14.34 2.59
N GLN A 52 -8.23 15.28 2.24
CA GLN A 52 -7.89 16.70 2.11
C GLN A 52 -8.57 17.44 3.25
N VAL A 53 -7.80 17.85 4.26
CA VAL A 53 -8.32 18.41 5.52
C VAL A 53 -7.40 19.52 6.02
N GLY A 54 -7.95 20.67 6.38
CA GLY A 54 -7.15 21.78 6.94
C GLY A 54 -6.01 22.26 6.02
N GLY A 55 -6.16 22.13 4.70
CA GLY A 55 -5.11 22.44 3.71
C GLY A 55 -4.00 21.40 3.59
N GLN A 56 -4.11 20.26 4.29
CA GLN A 56 -3.20 19.12 4.22
C GLN A 56 -3.72 18.06 3.25
N ASN A 57 -2.82 17.35 2.58
CA ASN A 57 -3.14 16.16 1.80
C ASN A 57 -2.54 14.94 2.50
N VAL A 58 -3.38 14.15 3.14
CA VAL A 58 -3.01 12.92 3.84
C VAL A 58 -3.41 11.73 2.98
N LEU A 59 -2.48 10.80 2.78
CA LEU A 59 -2.74 9.56 2.06
C LEU A 59 -2.83 8.39 3.04
N VAL A 60 -3.85 7.54 2.91
CA VAL A 60 -3.94 6.26 3.63
C VAL A 60 -3.59 5.14 2.68
N ASP A 61 -2.55 4.39 3.03
CA ASP A 61 -1.88 3.38 2.22
C ASP A 61 -1.32 3.89 0.88
N THR A 62 -0.44 3.12 0.27
CA THR A 62 0.32 3.50 -0.92
C THR A 62 0.30 2.46 -2.04
N GLY A 63 -0.43 1.35 -1.84
CA GLY A 63 -0.54 0.30 -2.84
C GLY A 63 0.75 -0.50 -3.01
N ILE A 64 0.88 -1.17 -4.16
CA ILE A 64 1.97 -2.09 -4.49
C ILE A 64 3.26 -1.37 -4.92
N GLY A 65 3.15 -0.13 -5.39
CA GLY A 65 4.28 0.62 -5.93
C GLY A 65 4.80 0.08 -7.27
N SER A 66 6.07 0.36 -7.59
CA SER A 66 6.63 0.11 -8.92
C SER A 66 7.84 -0.82 -8.94
N LYS A 67 8.30 -1.33 -7.79
CA LYS A 67 9.55 -2.08 -7.66
C LYS A 67 9.39 -3.55 -8.10
N GLU A 68 8.27 -4.15 -7.74
CA GLU A 68 8.12 -5.60 -7.68
C GLU A 68 7.26 -6.21 -8.79
N ILE A 69 6.93 -5.43 -9.83
CA ILE A 69 5.91 -5.83 -10.82
C ILE A 69 6.32 -7.12 -11.55
N ASP A 70 7.59 -7.30 -11.90
CA ASP A 70 8.02 -8.41 -12.75
C ASP A 70 8.17 -9.74 -11.99
N GLN A 71 8.52 -9.70 -10.71
CA GLN A 71 8.72 -10.92 -9.90
C GLN A 71 7.38 -11.60 -9.58
N ASP A 72 6.35 -10.81 -9.28
CA ASP A 72 5.07 -11.32 -8.80
C ASP A 72 3.96 -11.27 -9.84
N LYS A 73 4.25 -10.83 -11.07
CA LYS A 73 3.26 -10.63 -12.13
C LYS A 73 2.37 -11.84 -12.37
N ASP A 74 2.97 -13.02 -12.49
CA ASP A 74 2.25 -14.24 -12.86
C ASP A 74 1.46 -14.83 -11.69
N THR A 75 2.00 -14.68 -10.48
CA THR A 75 1.42 -15.21 -9.24
C THR A 75 0.30 -14.32 -8.72
N LEU A 76 0.53 -13.01 -8.68
CA LEU A 76 -0.38 -12.01 -8.11
C LEU A 76 -1.13 -11.20 -9.17
N GLY A 77 -0.92 -11.48 -10.46
CA GLY A 77 -1.63 -10.79 -11.54
C GLY A 77 -1.35 -9.28 -11.58
N LEU A 78 -0.17 -8.85 -11.11
CA LEU A 78 0.14 -7.45 -10.92
C LEU A 78 0.12 -6.68 -12.25
N VAL A 79 -0.38 -5.45 -12.14
CA VAL A 79 -0.33 -4.43 -13.18
C VAL A 79 0.45 -3.23 -12.64
N PRO A 80 0.98 -2.37 -13.52
CA PRO A 80 1.65 -1.16 -13.06
C PRO A 80 0.76 -0.33 -12.13
N SER A 81 1.34 0.08 -10.99
CA SER A 81 0.72 0.97 -10.01
C SER A 81 0.10 2.20 -10.69
N ARG A 82 -1.11 2.54 -10.26
CA ARG A 82 -1.91 3.66 -10.78
C ARG A 82 -2.01 4.82 -9.80
N LEU A 83 -1.51 4.68 -8.57
CA LEU A 83 -1.63 5.69 -7.52
C LEU A 83 -1.12 7.06 -7.96
N LEU A 84 0.10 7.14 -8.51
CA LEU A 84 0.68 8.42 -8.93
C LEU A 84 -0.08 9.07 -10.09
N LYS A 85 -0.61 8.25 -11.02
CA LYS A 85 -1.48 8.72 -12.10
C LYS A 85 -2.81 9.24 -11.54
N GLY A 86 -3.36 8.57 -10.53
CA GLY A 86 -4.58 8.98 -9.84
C GLY A 86 -4.41 10.30 -9.08
N LEU A 87 -3.30 10.47 -8.35
CA LEU A 87 -2.95 11.74 -7.69
C LEU A 87 -2.82 12.88 -8.71
N LYS A 88 -2.13 12.64 -9.83
CA LYS A 88 -2.04 13.62 -10.92
C LYS A 88 -3.41 13.98 -11.47
N GLY A 89 -4.33 13.01 -11.56
CA GLY A 89 -5.71 13.21 -12.02
C GLY A 89 -6.54 14.14 -11.12
N VAL A 90 -6.14 14.31 -9.86
CA VAL A 90 -6.75 15.28 -8.92
C VAL A 90 -5.87 16.52 -8.70
N GLY A 91 -4.89 16.75 -9.56
CA GLY A 91 -4.02 17.92 -9.52
C GLY A 91 -2.91 17.88 -8.47
N LEU A 92 -2.60 16.70 -7.93
CA LEU A 92 -1.56 16.52 -6.91
C LEU A 92 -0.34 15.76 -7.47
N THR A 93 0.82 16.05 -6.90
CA THR A 93 2.08 15.33 -7.11
C THR A 93 2.53 14.68 -5.81
N PRO A 94 3.52 13.77 -5.83
CA PRO A 94 4.03 13.17 -4.60
C PRO A 94 4.60 14.20 -3.59
N LYS A 95 5.02 15.38 -4.07
CA LYS A 95 5.53 16.46 -3.21
C LYS A 95 4.43 17.23 -2.48
N ASP A 96 3.17 17.02 -2.85
CA ASP A 96 2.02 17.70 -2.26
C ASP A 96 1.38 16.89 -1.13
N ILE A 97 1.80 15.63 -0.94
CA ILE A 97 1.39 14.78 0.16
C ILE A 97 2.20 15.18 1.41
N SER A 98 1.49 15.56 2.47
CA SER A 98 2.10 16.01 3.73
C SER A 98 2.16 14.92 4.79
N ALA A 99 1.32 13.90 4.69
CA ALA A 99 1.39 12.73 5.53
C ALA A 99 0.93 11.46 4.80
N VAL A 100 1.52 10.34 5.19
CA VAL A 100 1.08 8.99 4.79
C VAL A 100 0.76 8.22 6.07
N VAL A 101 -0.45 7.68 6.16
CA VAL A 101 -0.87 6.79 7.25
C VAL A 101 -0.97 5.39 6.67
N LEU A 102 -0.23 4.45 7.25
CA LEU A 102 -0.24 3.05 6.82
C LEU A 102 -1.16 2.26 7.76
N SER A 103 -2.15 1.58 7.18
CA SER A 103 -3.01 0.68 7.94
C SER A 103 -2.18 -0.47 8.51
N HIS A 104 -1.23 -0.98 7.72
CA HIS A 104 -0.21 -1.94 8.09
C HIS A 104 0.89 -1.99 7.02
N LEU A 105 1.92 -2.83 7.22
CA LEU A 105 3.15 -2.85 6.39
C LEU A 105 3.23 -4.02 5.40
N HIS A 106 2.11 -4.63 5.04
CA HIS A 106 2.11 -5.56 3.93
C HIS A 106 2.48 -4.87 2.61
N PHE A 107 3.07 -5.64 1.68
CA PHE A 107 3.62 -5.14 0.43
C PHE A 107 2.59 -4.47 -0.48
N ASP A 108 1.32 -4.87 -0.41
CA ASP A 108 0.20 -4.32 -1.16
C ASP A 108 -0.36 -3.01 -0.57
N HIS A 109 0.12 -2.60 0.61
CA HIS A 109 -0.21 -1.34 1.27
C HIS A 109 0.99 -0.39 1.34
N SER A 110 2.18 -0.92 1.64
CA SER A 110 3.42 -0.16 1.83
C SER A 110 4.30 -0.09 0.58
N GLY A 111 4.01 -0.87 -0.46
CA GLY A 111 4.84 -0.98 -1.66
C GLY A 111 5.12 0.34 -2.36
N GLY A 112 4.15 1.26 -2.35
CA GLY A 112 4.27 2.60 -2.92
C GLY A 112 4.98 3.64 -2.04
N CYS A 113 5.34 3.33 -0.78
CA CYS A 113 6.08 4.24 0.10
C CYS A 113 7.45 4.60 -0.48
N THR A 114 8.08 3.66 -1.18
CA THR A 114 9.39 3.84 -1.79
C THR A 114 9.39 3.48 -3.26
N ARG A 115 10.34 4.05 -3.99
CA ARG A 115 10.57 3.80 -5.42
C ARG A 115 12.06 3.82 -5.71
N LEU A 116 12.42 3.27 -6.87
CA LEU A 116 13.77 3.45 -7.41
C LEU A 116 13.87 4.82 -8.09
N ASP A 117 14.95 5.55 -7.83
CA ASP A 117 15.32 6.73 -8.58
C ASP A 117 15.98 6.34 -9.93
N ARG A 118 16.47 7.33 -10.69
CA ARG A 118 17.12 7.06 -11.98
C ARG A 118 18.48 6.37 -11.87
N ALA A 119 19.13 6.47 -10.71
CA ALA A 119 20.39 5.81 -10.41
C ALA A 119 20.18 4.40 -9.80
N GLY A 120 18.92 3.99 -9.59
CA GLY A 120 18.58 2.71 -8.97
C GLY A 120 18.61 2.75 -7.45
N ASN A 121 18.70 3.92 -6.82
CA ASN A 121 18.63 4.04 -5.37
C ASN A 121 17.19 3.98 -4.89
N LEU A 122 16.99 3.33 -3.75
CA LEU A 122 15.71 3.27 -3.08
C LEU A 122 15.46 4.58 -2.33
N VAL A 123 14.38 5.29 -2.70
CA VAL A 123 14.03 6.60 -2.13
C VAL A 123 12.55 6.68 -1.79
N PRO A 124 12.15 7.51 -0.81
CA PRO A 124 10.74 7.77 -0.53
C PRO A 124 10.01 8.32 -1.76
N THR A 125 8.83 7.76 -2.06
CA THR A 125 7.95 8.24 -3.12
C THR A 125 7.39 9.62 -2.79
N PHE A 126 7.02 9.84 -1.52
CA PHE A 126 6.46 11.09 -0.99
C PHE A 126 7.50 11.79 -0.10
N PRO A 127 8.40 12.61 -0.68
CA PRO A 127 9.59 13.10 0.03
C PRO A 127 9.32 14.17 1.08
N LYS A 128 8.11 14.75 1.12
CA LYS A 128 7.71 15.74 2.14
C LYS A 128 6.77 15.15 3.20
N ALA A 129 6.34 13.91 3.01
CA ALA A 129 5.33 13.32 3.87
C ALA A 129 5.97 12.85 5.19
N LYS A 130 5.28 13.09 6.30
CA LYS A 130 5.50 12.32 7.53
C LYS A 130 4.75 11.00 7.45
N TYR A 131 5.42 9.89 7.72
CA TYR A 131 4.82 8.56 7.69
C TYR A 131 4.37 8.16 9.09
N TYR A 132 3.18 7.59 9.19
CA TYR A 132 2.57 7.11 10.43
C TYR A 132 2.18 5.65 10.28
N VAL A 133 2.57 4.85 11.25
CA VAL A 133 2.21 3.43 11.37
C VAL A 133 2.22 3.08 12.86
N GLN A 134 1.43 2.09 13.27
CA GLN A 134 1.43 1.65 14.65
C GLN A 134 2.75 0.95 15.01
N ASP A 135 3.25 1.18 16.22
CA ASP A 135 4.51 0.61 16.74
C ASP A 135 4.53 -0.92 16.64
N ALA A 136 3.44 -1.58 17.05
CA ALA A 136 3.31 -3.03 16.96
C ALA A 136 3.42 -3.54 15.52
N CYS A 137 2.87 -2.80 14.55
CA CYS A 137 2.96 -3.17 13.14
C CYS A 137 4.38 -2.96 12.60
N TRP A 138 5.07 -1.90 13.02
CA TRP A 138 6.49 -1.69 12.72
C TRP A 138 7.36 -2.83 13.27
N SER A 139 7.17 -3.16 14.55
CA SER A 139 7.91 -4.23 15.22
C SER A 139 7.72 -5.59 14.53
N GLU A 140 6.48 -5.92 14.16
CA GLU A 140 6.16 -7.13 13.41
C GLU A 140 6.78 -7.14 12.01
N ALA A 141 6.73 -6.03 11.28
CA ALA A 141 7.31 -5.94 9.94
C ALA A 141 8.84 -6.09 9.94
N CYS A 142 9.50 -5.56 10.98
CA CYS A 142 10.94 -5.72 11.19
C CYS A 142 11.34 -7.12 11.66
N ASN A 143 10.43 -7.84 12.32
CA ASN A 143 10.68 -9.17 12.88
C ASN A 143 9.51 -10.13 12.57
N PRO A 144 9.24 -10.42 11.29
CA PRO A 144 8.04 -11.17 10.93
C PRO A 144 8.18 -12.63 11.37
N ASN A 145 7.08 -13.18 11.90
CA ASN A 145 6.97 -14.62 12.13
C ASN A 145 6.83 -15.39 10.80
N GLU A 146 6.83 -16.71 10.88
CA GLU A 146 6.76 -17.61 9.73
C GLU A 146 5.53 -17.42 8.82
N ARG A 147 4.43 -16.86 9.36
CA ARG A 147 3.21 -16.58 8.59
C ARG A 147 3.28 -15.25 7.84
N CYS A 148 3.96 -14.27 8.41
CA CYS A 148 3.98 -12.90 7.91
C CYS A 148 5.23 -12.56 7.08
N HIS A 149 6.22 -13.46 7.03
CA HIS A 149 7.50 -13.25 6.34
C HIS A 149 7.34 -12.89 4.86
N GLY A 150 6.40 -13.53 4.15
CA GLY A 150 6.16 -13.24 2.72
C GLY A 150 5.42 -11.93 2.46
N SER A 151 4.79 -11.35 3.48
CA SER A 151 3.93 -10.17 3.34
C SER A 151 4.68 -8.86 3.56
N HIS A 152 5.77 -8.86 4.33
CA HIS A 152 6.55 -7.67 4.66
C HIS A 152 7.82 -7.62 3.82
N ARG A 153 8.07 -6.49 3.15
CA ARG A 153 9.31 -6.24 2.38
C ARG A 153 10.00 -5.02 2.94
N SER A 154 11.18 -5.20 3.52
CA SER A 154 11.91 -4.15 4.23
C SER A 154 12.20 -2.92 3.37
N GLU A 155 12.45 -3.11 2.08
CA GLU A 155 12.62 -2.04 1.10
C GLU A 155 11.41 -1.10 0.95
N ASN A 156 10.22 -1.53 1.37
CA ASN A 156 9.02 -0.69 1.33
C ASN A 156 8.99 0.32 2.49
N PHE A 157 9.61 0.02 3.63
CA PHE A 157 9.39 0.80 4.86
C PHE A 157 10.65 1.20 5.63
N LEU A 158 11.79 0.50 5.51
CA LEU A 158 13.03 0.95 6.15
C LEU A 158 13.53 2.32 5.64
N PRO A 159 13.48 2.64 4.33
CA PRO A 159 13.96 3.94 3.85
C PRO A 159 13.13 5.14 4.30
N ILE A 160 11.90 4.92 4.78
CA ILE A 160 11.06 5.98 5.36
C ILE A 160 11.31 6.16 6.87
N GLU A 161 12.13 5.29 7.48
CA GLU A 161 12.63 5.44 8.85
C GLU A 161 13.59 6.62 9.00
N GLU A 162 14.32 7.06 7.97
CA GLU A 162 15.26 8.19 8.12
C GLU A 162 14.59 9.57 7.99
N GLY A 163 13.36 9.64 7.45
CA GLY A 163 12.52 10.85 7.47
C GLY A 163 11.98 11.21 8.86
N TRP A 164 12.46 10.48 9.87
CA TRP A 164 11.98 10.40 11.24
C TRP A 164 12.78 11.31 12.17
N SER A 165 12.40 12.57 12.21
CA SER A 165 12.73 13.43 13.35
C SER A 165 11.53 13.44 14.30
N ALA A 166 11.71 12.75 15.42
CA ALA A 166 10.83 12.70 16.60
C ALA A 166 9.47 11.97 16.43
N GLY A 167 9.47 10.72 16.89
CA GLY A 167 8.37 10.12 17.66
C GLY A 167 7.43 9.22 16.87
N ILE A 168 7.41 7.94 17.25
CA ILE A 168 6.24 7.08 17.04
C ILE A 168 5.22 7.72 17.95
N ALA A 169 4.24 8.42 17.39
CA ALA A 169 3.01 8.62 18.13
C ALA A 169 2.32 7.25 18.08
N GLY A 170 2.70 6.39 19.03
CA GLY A 170 1.85 5.30 19.43
C GLY A 170 0.55 5.95 19.86
N TRP A 171 -0.51 5.67 19.11
CA TRP A 171 -1.87 5.85 19.59
C TRP A 171 -2.33 4.54 20.20
#